data_AF-A0A964NMP4-F1
#
_entry.id   AF-A0A964NMP4-F1
#
_cell.length_a   1.000
_cell.length_b   1.000
_cell.length_c   1.000
_cell.angle_alpha   90.00
_cell.angle_beta   90.00
_cell.angle_gamma   90.00
#
_symmetry.space_group_name_H-M   'P 1'
#
loop_
_entity.id
_entity.type
_entity.pdbx_description
1 polymer ?
#
loop_
_entity_poly.entity_id
_entity_poly.type
_entity_poly.pdbx_seq_one_letter_code
_entity_poly.pdbx_strand_id
1 'polypeptide(L)' 'MADAATGALRRTLNLRRPDEVYNAIIDAHRDLNDDQCRAFDAGLILLLANHVGDADVIGEALAAARLSLNGGSRAD' A
#
# COMPACT_ATOMS: atom_id res chain seq x y z
N MET A 1 8.75 -26.63 -17.75
CA MET A 1 7.65 -26.45 -16.80
C MET A 1 7.93 -25.19 -16.00
N ALA A 2 7.72 -24.03 -16.62
CA ALA A 2 7.93 -22.73 -16.04
C ALA A 2 6.73 -21.87 -16.45
N ASP A 3 5.68 -21.90 -15.64
CA ASP A 3 4.58 -20.93 -15.71
C ASP A 3 3.81 -20.95 -14.38
N ALA A 4 4.30 -20.15 -13.44
CA ALA A 4 3.51 -19.68 -12.31
C ALA A 4 3.99 -18.24 -12.10
N ALA A 5 3.11 -17.29 -12.44
CA ALA A 5 3.36 -15.86 -12.35
C ALA A 5 3.71 -15.44 -10.92
N THR A 6 4.99 -15.43 -10.59
CA THR A 6 5.55 -14.61 -9.51
C THR A 6 5.41 -13.15 -9.96
N GLY A 7 4.59 -12.36 -9.25
CA GLY A 7 4.39 -10.94 -9.58
C GLY A 7 2.97 -10.40 -9.35
N ALA A 8 1.93 -11.24 -9.23
CA ALA A 8 0.56 -10.72 -9.21
C ALA A 8 0.21 -9.95 -7.93
N LEU A 9 0.18 -8.61 -8.02
CA LEU A 9 -0.30 -7.75 -6.95
C LEU A 9 -1.73 -8.14 -6.53
N ARG A 10 -1.94 -8.42 -5.25
CA ARG A 10 -3.27 -8.74 -4.73
C ARG A 10 -4.12 -7.47 -4.58
N ARG A 11 -5.15 -7.35 -5.43
CA ARG A 11 -6.09 -6.21 -5.46
C ARG A 11 -7.36 -6.43 -4.64
N THR A 12 -7.54 -7.60 -4.04
CA THR A 12 -8.69 -7.94 -3.21
C THR A 12 -8.34 -7.84 -1.73
N LEU A 13 -9.32 -7.43 -0.92
CA LEU A 13 -9.17 -7.35 0.53
C LEU A 13 -8.58 -8.66 1.08
N ASN A 14 -7.47 -8.55 1.81
CA ASN A 14 -6.73 -9.68 2.39
C ASN A 14 -6.57 -9.59 3.91
N LEU A 15 -7.37 -8.74 4.55
CA LEU A 15 -7.31 -8.55 5.98
C LEU A 15 -8.47 -9.31 6.63
N ARG A 16 -8.16 -10.14 7.64
CA ARG A 16 -9.19 -10.85 8.41
C ARG A 16 -10.10 -9.90 9.19
N ARG A 17 -9.55 -8.76 9.61
CA ARG A 17 -10.25 -7.72 10.39
C ARG A 17 -9.85 -6.36 9.84
N PRO A 18 -10.43 -5.93 8.71
CA PRO A 18 -10.05 -4.69 8.05
C PRO A 18 -10.23 -3.48 8.97
N ASP A 19 -11.36 -3.41 9.68
CA ASP A 19 -11.72 -2.25 10.52
C ASP A 19 -10.70 -2.03 11.65
N GLU A 20 -10.26 -3.10 12.31
CA GLU A 20 -9.25 -3.02 13.37
C GLU A 20 -7.91 -2.51 12.85
N VAL A 21 -7.50 -2.97 11.66
CA VAL A 21 -6.23 -2.53 11.04
C VAL A 21 -6.33 -1.08 10.59
N TYR A 22 -7.44 -0.66 9.97
CA TYR A 22 -7.64 0.73 9.58
C TYR A 22 -7.66 1.67 10.79
N ASN A 23 -8.36 1.30 11.86
CA ASN A 23 -8.37 2.07 13.10
C ASN A 23 -6.97 2.18 13.70
N ALA A 24 -6.20 1.09 13.73
CA ALA A 24 -4.83 1.11 14.23
C ALA A 24 -3.91 2.06 13.43
N ILE A 25 -4.08 2.12 12.11
CA ILE A 25 -3.34 3.07 11.26
C ILE A 25 -3.75 4.51 11.57
N ILE A 26 -5.05 4.80 11.70
CA ILE A 26 -5.54 6.15 12.04
C ILE A 26 -5.05 6.58 13.42
N ASP A 27 -5.15 5.69 14.41
CA ASP A 27 -4.70 5.98 15.77
C ASP A 27 -3.19 6.23 15.83
N ALA A 28 -2.39 5.57 14.99
CA ALA A 28 -0.95 5.83 14.89
C ALA A 28 -0.62 7.25 14.38
N HIS A 29 -1.55 7.91 13.70
CA HIS A 29 -1.39 9.29 13.20
C HIS A 29 -1.91 10.36 14.15
N ARG A 30 -2.69 9.99 15.19
CA ARG A 30 -3.49 10.92 16.01
C ARG A 30 -2.69 12.07 16.63
N ASP A 31 -1.42 11.84 16.96
CA ASP A 31 -0.56 12.81 17.65
C ASP A 31 0.60 13.31 16.75
N LEU A 32 0.53 13.05 15.44
CA LEU A 32 1.55 13.44 14.47
C LEU A 32 1.13 14.69 13.71
N ASN A 33 2.07 15.59 13.46
CA ASN A 33 1.89 16.68 12.50
C ASN A 33 2.09 16.19 11.05
N ASP A 34 1.74 17.01 10.07
CA ASP A 34 1.79 16.64 8.64
C ASP A 34 3.16 16.10 8.18
N ASP A 35 4.26 16.67 8.66
CA ASP A 35 5.61 16.22 8.30
C ASP A 35 5.93 14.86 8.95
N GLN A 36 5.51 14.67 10.19
CA GLN A 36 5.64 13.41 10.90
C GLN A 36 4.76 12.32 10.29
N CYS A 37 3.54 12.63 9.86
CA CYS A 37 2.66 11.71 9.14
C CYS A 37 3.34 11.22 7.85
N ARG A 38 3.90 12.14 7.05
CA ARG A 38 4.65 11.78 5.82
C ARG A 38 5.85 10.88 6.11
N ALA A 39 6.61 11.19 7.17
CA ALA A 39 7.75 10.38 7.58
C ALA A 39 7.32 8.98 8.08
N PHE A 40 6.24 8.92 8.85
CA PHE A 40 5.63 7.68 9.32
C PHE A 40 5.17 6.81 8.15
N ASP A 41 4.41 7.36 7.21
CA ASP A 41 3.91 6.65 6.03
C ASP A 41 5.06 6.11 5.17
N ALA A 42 6.10 6.91 4.93
CA ALA A 42 7.27 6.47 4.18
C ALA A 42 7.98 5.29 4.88
N GLY A 43 8.14 5.37 6.20
CA GLY A 43 8.71 4.29 7.01
C GLY A 43 7.85 3.02 6.98
N LEU A 44 6.54 3.15 7.14
CA LEU A 44 5.60 2.04 7.07
C LEU A 44 5.62 1.35 5.70
N ILE A 45 5.62 2.12 4.61
CA ILE A 45 5.72 1.59 3.24
C ILE A 45 7.00 0.78 3.06
N LEU A 46 8.15 1.28 3.55
CA LEU A 46 9.42 0.55 3.45
C LEU A 46 9.41 -0.76 4.26
N LEU A 47 8.84 -0.74 5.47
CA LEU A 47 8.70 -1.96 6.29
C LEU A 47 7.83 -3.00 5.60
N LEU A 48 6.71 -2.58 5.00
CA LEU A 48 5.81 -3.46 4.26
C LEU A 48 6.46 -3.98 2.98
N ALA A 49 7.19 -3.14 2.24
CA ALA A 49 7.93 -3.55 1.06
C ALA A 49 8.98 -4.61 1.40
N ASN A 50 9.73 -4.43 2.49
CA ASN A 50 10.67 -5.43 2.99
C ASN A 50 9.97 -6.73 3.42
N HIS A 51 8.79 -6.65 4.02
CA HIS A 51 8.01 -7.82 4.40
C HIS A 51 7.49 -8.60 3.18
N VAL A 52 7.09 -7.91 2.11
CA VAL A 52 6.66 -8.52 0.85
C VAL A 52 7.84 -9.21 0.16
N GLY A 53 9.00 -8.55 0.08
CA GLY A 53 10.25 -9.14 -0.43
C GLY A 53 10.29 -9.48 -1.92
N ASP A 54 9.25 -9.11 -2.68
CA ASP A 54 9.09 -9.39 -4.12
C ASP A 54 9.10 -8.08 -4.92
N ALA A 55 10.17 -7.88 -5.70
CA ALA A 55 10.37 -6.66 -6.49
C ALA A 55 9.35 -6.49 -7.61
N ASP A 56 8.85 -7.58 -8.19
CA ASP A 56 7.86 -7.53 -9.27
C ASP A 56 6.50 -7.08 -8.71
N VAL A 57 6.09 -7.64 -7.56
CA VAL A 57 4.87 -7.22 -6.84
C VAL A 57 4.96 -5.76 -6.42
N ILE A 58 6.11 -5.30 -5.92
CA ILE A 58 6.33 -3.91 -5.54
C ILE A 58 6.25 -2.99 -6.77
N GLY A 59 6.85 -3.40 -7.90
CA GLY A 59 6.78 -2.66 -9.16
C GLY A 59 5.34 -2.49 -9.66
N GLU A 60 4.54 -3.56 -9.62
CA GLU A 60 3.12 -3.52 -9.96
C GLU A 60 2.33 -2.59 -9.02
N ALA A 61 2.61 -2.62 -7.71
CA ALA A 61 1.97 -1.75 -6.73
C ALA A 61 2.23 -0.28 -7.01
N LEU A 62 3.47 0.08 -7.32
CA LEU A 62 3.86 1.45 -7.66
C LEU A 62 3.18 1.95 -8.94
N ALA A 63 3.13 1.10 -9.97
CA ALA A 63 2.44 1.42 -11.22
C ALA A 63 0.93 1.61 -10.99
N ALA A 64 0.30 0.72 -10.21
CA ALA A 64 -1.12 0.82 -9.86
C ALA A 64 -1.44 2.10 -9.06
N ALA A 65 -0.63 2.44 -8.05
CA ALA A 65 -0.79 3.65 -7.26
C ALA A 65 -0.68 4.92 -8.13
N ARG A 66 0.26 4.95 -9.08
CA ARG A 66 0.41 6.07 -10.02
C ARG A 66 -0.79 6.20 -10.97
N LEU A 67 -1.35 5.08 -11.43
CA LEU A 67 -2.55 5.07 -12.27
C LEU A 67 -3.78 5.61 -11.53
N SER A 68 -3.96 5.26 -10.25
CA SER A 68 -5.09 5.75 -9.43
C SER A 68 -5.12 7.28 -9.30
N LEU A 69 -3.95 7.93 -9.25
CA LEU A 69 -3.86 9.40 -9.23
C LEU A 69 -4.28 10.03 -10.56
N ASN A 70 -3.99 9.36 -11.67
CA ASN A 70 -4.34 9.85 -13.01
C ASN A 70 -5.81 9.56 -13.38
N GLY A 71 -6.39 8.48 -12.83
CA GLY A 71 -7.78 8.09 -13.02
C GLY A 71 -8.79 8.85 -12.17
N GLY A 72 -8.34 9.57 -11.14
CA GLY A 72 -9.18 10.39 -10.25
C GLY A 72 -9.68 11.71 -10.85
N SER A 73 -9.33 12.03 -12.10
CA SER A 73 -9.81 13.21 -12.85
C SER A 73 -10.94 12.86 -13.84
N ARG A 74 -11.73 11.82 -13.55
CA ARG A 74 -12.93 11.47 -14.31
C ARG A 74 -14.09 11.11 -13.37
N ALA A 75 -14.61 12.13 -12.72
CA ALA A 75 -16.00 12.26 -12.32
C ALA A 75 -16.26 13.74 -11.95
N ASP A 76 -16.75 14.47 -12.93
CA ASP A 76 -17.95 15.32 -12.82
C ASP A 76 -18.88 14.98 -11.65
#